data_AF-E1ZEY7-F1
#
_entry.id   AF-E1ZEY7-F1
#
_cell.length_a   1.000
_cell.length_b   1.000
_cell.length_c   1.000
_cell.angle_alpha   90.00
_cell.angle_beta   90.00
_cell.angle_gamma   90.00
#
_symmetry.space_group_name_H-M   'P 1'
#
loop_
_entity.id
_entity.type
_entity.pdbx_description
1 polymer ?
#
loop_
_entity_poly.entity_id
_entity_poly.type
_entity_poly.pdbx_seq_one_letter_code
_entity_poly.pdbx_strand_id
1 'polypeptide(L)'
;LSALGNVISALTDAAASHVPYRDSKLTRLLQDSLGGNSKTVMIANVGPAVYNFEETLSTLRYASRAKFIKNKPKINEDPKDAMLREFQAEIARLKAEL
;
A
#
# COMPACT_ATOMS: atom_id res chain seq x y z
N LEU A 1 13.43 14.29 -4.68
CA LEU A 1 12.34 13.39 -4.20
C LEU A 1 12.48 11.98 -4.81
N SER A 2 13.70 11.43 -4.85
CA SER A 2 13.99 10.31 -5.76
C SER A 2 13.71 8.93 -5.15
N ALA A 3 13.94 8.76 -3.85
CA ALA A 3 13.73 7.46 -3.17
C ALA A 3 12.28 6.96 -3.27
N LEU A 4 11.30 7.85 -3.07
CA LEU A 4 9.88 7.49 -3.17
C LEU A 4 9.49 7.13 -4.61
N GLY A 5 10.02 7.86 -5.61
CA GLY A 5 9.84 7.54 -7.02
C GLY A 5 10.42 6.18 -7.40
N ASN A 6 11.58 5.83 -6.85
CA ASN A 6 12.22 4.51 -7.07
C ASN A 6 11.38 3.38 -6.46
N VAL A 7 10.88 3.57 -5.24
CA VAL A 7 9.98 2.61 -4.56
C VAL A 7 8.71 2.38 -5.38
N ILE A 8 8.06 3.43 -5.86
CA ILE A 8 6.85 3.28 -6.69
C ILE A 8 7.16 2.56 -7.99
N SER A 9 8.27 2.92 -8.65
CA SER A 9 8.63 2.31 -9.93
C SER A 9 8.91 0.81 -9.76
N ALA A 10 9.61 0.42 -8.70
CA ALA A 10 9.83 -0.98 -8.34
C ALA A 10 8.53 -1.70 -7.97
N LEU A 11 7.59 -1.04 -7.28
CA LEU A 11 6.28 -1.63 -6.94
C LEU A 11 5.37 -1.84 -8.15
N THR A 12 5.53 -1.04 -9.21
CA THR A 12 4.78 -1.20 -10.46
C THR A 12 5.38 -2.23 -11.41
N ASP A 13 6.67 -2.54 -11.24
CA ASP A 13 7.35 -3.56 -12.04
C ASP A 13 7.18 -4.94 -11.39
N ALA A 14 6.45 -5.83 -12.07
CA ALA A 14 6.21 -7.18 -11.57
C ALA A 14 7.48 -8.05 -11.52
N ALA A 15 8.56 -7.65 -12.20
CA ALA A 15 9.84 -8.35 -12.18
C ALA A 15 10.76 -7.90 -11.04
N ALA A 16 10.44 -6.80 -10.35
CA ALA A 16 11.27 -6.28 -9.28
C ALA A 16 11.16 -7.17 -8.02
N SER A 17 12.24 -7.88 -7.71
CA SER A 17 12.32 -8.73 -6.51
C SER A 17 12.61 -7.94 -5.23
N HIS A 18 13.21 -6.75 -5.37
CA HIS A 18 13.60 -5.90 -4.24
C HIS A 18 13.05 -4.48 -4.40
N VAL A 19 12.35 -4.01 -3.37
CA VAL A 19 11.87 -2.63 -3.30
C VAL A 19 12.73 -1.85 -2.29
N PRO A 20 13.37 -0.74 -2.68
CA PRO A 20 14.39 -0.06 -1.87
C PRO A 20 13.79 0.86 -0.79
N TYR A 21 12.96 0.32 0.11
CA TYR A 21 12.39 1.12 1.21
C TYR A 21 13.45 1.70 2.15
N ARG A 22 14.65 1.09 2.18
CA ARG A 22 15.74 1.48 3.08
C ARG A 22 16.52 2.72 2.64
N ASP A 23 16.33 3.17 1.40
CA ASP A 23 17.02 4.34 0.84
C ASP A 23 16.65 5.64 1.56
N SER A 24 15.50 5.68 2.24
CA SER A 24 15.13 6.81 3.09
C SER A 24 14.34 6.39 4.32
N LYS A 25 14.44 7.19 5.39
CA LYS A 25 13.62 6.98 6.60
C LYS A 25 12.12 7.12 6.27
N LEU A 26 11.75 8.01 5.36
CA LEU A 26 10.36 8.23 4.94
C LEU A 26 9.78 6.99 4.25
N THR A 27 10.48 6.45 3.25
CA THR A 27 10.05 5.23 2.54
C THR A 27 9.98 4.01 3.45
N ARG A 28 10.83 3.97 4.48
CA ARG A 28 10.81 2.90 5.49
C ARG A 28 9.60 3.01 6.43
N LEU A 29 9.22 4.22 6.84
CA LEU A 29 8.00 4.43 7.62
C LEU A 29 6.73 4.16 6.80
N LEU A 30 6.77 4.48 5.51
CA LEU A 30 5.64 4.30 4.59
C LEU A 30 5.58 2.92 3.92
N GLN A 31 6.46 1.99 4.30
CA GLN A 31 6.53 0.66 3.70
C GLN A 31 5.18 -0.09 3.78
N ASP A 32 4.47 0.02 4.91
CA ASP A 32 3.15 -0.62 5.05
C ASP A 32 2.07 0.03 4.17
N SER A 33 2.23 1.32 3.87
CA SER A 33 1.31 2.06 2.99
C SER A 33 1.57 1.78 1.50
N LEU A 34 2.77 1.38 1.12
CA LEU A 34 3.16 1.19 -0.27
C LEU A 34 3.44 -0.29 -0.50
N GLY A 35 2.43 -1.07 -0.90
CA GLY A 35 2.54 -2.51 -1.17
C GLY A 35 2.36 -3.42 0.06
N GLY A 36 2.05 -2.86 1.23
CA GLY A 36 1.88 -3.60 2.48
C GLY A 36 0.42 -3.77 2.92
N ASN A 37 0.25 -3.82 4.24
CA ASN A 37 -1.03 -3.99 4.92
C ASN A 37 -1.69 -2.63 5.23
N SER A 38 -2.14 -1.92 4.19
CA SER A 38 -2.83 -0.65 4.35
C SER A 38 -3.77 -0.34 3.19
N LYS A 39 -4.84 0.40 3.48
CA LYS A 39 -5.68 1.03 2.45
C LYS A 39 -5.14 2.44 2.21
N THR A 40 -4.45 2.63 1.10
CA THR A 40 -3.69 3.86 0.84
C THR A 40 -4.34 4.68 -0.25
N VAL A 41 -4.44 6.00 -0.02
CA VAL A 41 -4.94 6.98 -0.97
C VAL A 41 -3.86 8.03 -1.19
N MET A 42 -3.58 8.34 -2.45
CA MET A 42 -2.67 9.41 -2.84
C MET A 42 -3.48 10.59 -3.36
N ILE A 43 -3.19 11.79 -2.85
CA ILE A 43 -3.74 13.05 -3.37
C ILE A 43 -2.62 13.76 -4.13
N ALA A 44 -2.87 14.08 -5.40
CA ALA A 44 -1.92 14.77 -6.27
C ALA A 44 -2.35 16.23 -6.43
N ASN A 45 -1.60 17.15 -5.81
CA ASN A 45 -1.86 18.59 -5.91
C ASN A 45 -1.11 19.16 -7.11
N VAL A 46 -1.83 19.83 -8.00
CA VAL A 46 -1.27 20.44 -9.22
C VAL A 46 -1.72 21.89 -9.38
N GLY A 47 -0.92 22.71 -10.03
CA GLY A 47 -1.22 24.11 -10.30
C GLY A 47 -1.67 24.33 -11.75
N PRO A 48 -2.72 25.12 -12.02
CA PRO A 48 -3.23 25.31 -13.38
C PRO A 48 -2.41 26.28 -14.24
N ALA A 49 -1.40 26.93 -13.66
CA ALA A 49 -0.60 27.95 -14.37
C ALA A 49 0.40 27.32 -15.36
N VAL A 50 0.62 27.99 -16.50
CA VAL A 50 1.48 27.50 -17.58
C VAL A 50 2.92 27.26 -17.14
N TYR A 51 3.47 28.10 -16.26
CA TYR A 51 4.83 27.92 -15.74
C TYR A 51 4.99 26.66 -14.87
N ASN A 52 3.88 26.07 -14.39
CA ASN A 52 3.86 24.81 -13.64
C ASN A 52 3.63 23.60 -14.53
N PHE A 53 3.59 23.74 -15.86
CA PHE A 53 3.23 22.66 -16.77
C PHE A 53 4.12 21.42 -16.59
N GLU A 54 5.44 21.60 -16.56
CA GLU A 54 6.42 20.51 -16.40
C GLU A 54 6.27 19.76 -15.06
N GLU A 55 6.10 20.51 -13.97
CA GLU A 55 5.91 19.93 -12.63
C GLU A 55 4.55 19.25 -12.48
N THR A 56 3.51 19.82 -13.09
CA THR A 56 2.17 19.23 -13.15
C THR A 56 2.20 17.91 -13.91
N LEU A 57 2.85 17.88 -15.08
CA LEU A 57 3.01 16.67 -15.86
C LEU A 57 3.80 15.60 -15.09
N SER A 58 4.88 15.99 -14.41
CA SER A 58 5.68 15.09 -13.57
C SER A 58 4.87 14.51 -12.41
N THR A 59 4.05 15.32 -11.75
CA THR A 59 3.15 14.92 -10.66
C THR A 59 2.07 13.95 -11.15
N LEU A 60 1.45 14.24 -12.29
CA LEU A 60 0.43 13.36 -12.89
C LEU A 60 1.02 12.02 -13.33
N ARG A 61 2.20 12.01 -13.95
CA ARG A 61 2.91 10.77 -14.30
C ARG A 61 3.23 9.94 -13.06
N TYR A 62 3.64 10.59 -11.99
CA TYR A 62 3.90 9.94 -10.72
C TYR A 62 2.62 9.33 -10.12
N ALA A 63 1.52 10.09 -10.06
CA ALA A 63 0.23 9.61 -9.59
C ALA A 63 -0.30 8.44 -10.44
N SER A 64 -0.09 8.50 -11.76
CA SER A 64 -0.46 7.43 -12.67
C SER A 64 0.28 6.12 -12.35
N ARG A 65 1.57 6.17 -11.98
CA ARG A 65 2.29 4.97 -11.54
C ARG A 65 1.79 4.47 -10.19
N ALA A 66 1.61 5.38 -9.23
CA ALA A 66 1.10 5.04 -7.89
C ALA A 66 -0.25 4.30 -7.93
N LYS A 67 -1.12 4.62 -8.90
CA LYS A 67 -2.40 3.94 -9.12
C LYS A 67 -2.29 2.42 -9.33
N PHE A 68 -1.16 1.94 -9.88
CA PHE A 68 -0.99 0.52 -10.18
C PHE A 68 -0.44 -0.30 -9.00
N ILE A 69 -0.09 0.36 -7.89
CA ILE A 69 0.38 -0.33 -6.68
C ILE A 69 -0.78 -1.14 -6.09
N LYS A 70 -0.54 -2.42 -5.85
CA LYS A 70 -1.51 -3.33 -5.23
C LYS A 70 -1.15 -3.58 -3.77
N ASN A 71 -1.95 -3.03 -2.86
CA ASN A 71 -1.84 -3.36 -1.43
C ASN A 71 -2.68 -4.59 -1.09
N LYS A 72 -2.29 -5.30 -0.03
CA LYS A 72 -3.02 -6.45 0.52
C LYS A 72 -3.44 -6.14 1.96
N PRO A 73 -4.43 -5.25 2.16
CA PRO A 73 -4.90 -4.93 3.49
C PRO A 73 -5.56 -6.17 4.12
N LYS A 74 -5.19 -6.45 5.36
CA LYS A 74 -5.72 -7.49 6.23
C LYS A 74 -6.26 -6.83 7.49
N ILE A 75 -7.29 -7.42 8.09
CA ILE A 75 -7.82 -6.96 9.35
C ILE A 75 -6.78 -7.26 10.43
N ASN A 76 -6.30 -6.24 11.11
CA ASN A 76 -5.38 -6.38 12.23
C ASN A 76 -6.20 -6.68 13.49
N GLU A 77 -6.41 -7.97 13.76
CA GLU A 77 -7.01 -8.44 15.01
C GLU A 77 -5.93 -8.91 15.96
N ASP A 78 -6.21 -8.75 17.25
CA ASP A 78 -5.37 -9.35 18.28
C ASP A 78 -5.41 -10.88 18.10
N PRO A 79 -4.25 -11.58 18.07
CA PRO A 79 -4.20 -13.01 17.85
C PRO A 79 -5.09 -13.81 18.81
N LYS A 80 -5.35 -13.29 20.03
CA LYS A 80 -6.29 -13.90 20.97
C LYS A 80 -7.73 -13.83 20.50
N ASP A 81 -8.17 -12.68 19.99
CA ASP A 81 -9.54 -12.49 19.49
C ASP A 81 -9.76 -13.26 18.18
N ALA A 82 -8.72 -13.34 17.33
CA ALA A 82 -8.74 -14.16 16.13
C ALA A 82 -8.94 -15.65 16.46
N MET A 83 -8.17 -16.19 17.41
CA MET A 83 -8.33 -17.57 17.89
C MET A 83 -9.70 -17.79 18.55
N LEU A 84 -10.17 -16.84 19.37
CA LEU A 84 -11.46 -16.95 20.05
C LEU A 84 -12.61 -17.10 19.04
N ARG A 85 -12.57 -16.30 17.97
CA ARG A 85 -13.59 -16.33 16.92
C ARG A 85 -13.51 -17.59 16.09
N GLU A 86 -12.30 -18.07 15.79
CA GLU A 86 -12.09 -19.33 15.06
C GLU A 86 -12.62 -20.52 15.87
N PHE A 87 -12.33 -20.57 17.18
CA PHE A 87 -12.88 -21.58 18.08
C PHE A 87 -14.39 -21.48 18.23
N GLN A 88 -14.96 -20.29 18.34
CA GLN A 88 -16.41 -20.10 18.38
C GLN A 88 -17.09 -20.56 17.09
N ALA A 89 -16.50 -20.28 15.93
CA ALA A 89 -16.99 -20.74 14.64
C ALA A 89 -16.94 -22.27 14.53
N GLU A 90 -15.85 -22.89 14.99
CA GLU A 90 -15.70 -24.35 14.98
C GLU A 90 -16.70 -25.03 15.94
N ILE A 91 -16.90 -24.47 17.14
CA ILE A 91 -17.93 -24.93 18.08
C ILE A 91 -19.33 -24.83 17.46
N ALA A 92 -19.63 -23.73 16.75
CA ALA A 92 -20.92 -23.54 16.09
C ALA A 92 -21.12 -24.55 14.96
N ARG A 93 -20.08 -24.85 14.16
CA ARG A 93 -20.14 -25.86 13.08
C ARG A 93 -20.44 -27.24 13.65
N LEU A 94 -19.67 -27.67 14.65
CA LEU A 94 -19.81 -28.99 15.27
C LEU A 94 -21.18 -29.16 15.96
N LYS A 95 -21.72 -28.09 16.57
CA LYS A 95 -23.07 -28.11 17.17
C LYS A 95 -24.19 -28.20 16.13
N ALA A 96 -23.96 -27.80 14.88
CA ALA A 96 -24.96 -27.89 13.81
C ALA A 96 -24.96 -29.26 13.10
N GLU A 97 -23.91 -30.06 13.27
CA GLU A 97 -23.81 -31.44 12.77
C GLU A 97 -24.42 -32.47 13.75
N LEU A 98 -24.87 -32.02 14.92
CA LEU A 98 -25.53 -32.80 15.99
C LEU A 98 -27.02 -32.49 16.03
#